data_AF-Q4KM70-F1
#
_entry.id   AF-Q4KM70-F1
#
_cell.length_a   1.000
_cell.length_b   1.000
_cell.length_c   1.000
_cell.angle_alpha   90.00
_cell.angle_beta   90.00
_cell.angle_gamma   90.00
#
_symmetry.space_group_name_H-M   'P 1'
#
loop_
_entity.id
_entity.type
_entity.pdbx_description
1 polymer ?
#
loop_
_entity_poly.entity_id
_entity_poly.type
_entity_poly.pdbx_seq_one_letter_code
_entity_poly.pdbx_strand_id
1 'polypeptide(L)'
;MVAQKVKPNLQTFNTTLKCLRKFHSLGRLPALQILREMKHIGIEPSLATYHHIIHLFYPRGSSIKIPSLIIYDIMNELEGRTFSPQDLDDDKFFQSAMTVCSSLRDLELAYQLHGLLNTGDNRKLIGPDSQRKAYYSKFFSLICSLEQIDVTLKWYKDLIPSVFLPHSQIFIGLLQAVDVANRLEMVPQIWKDSKEYGHTFRGALREEVLMLMARDKHSPEILSASGCIC
;
A
#
# COMPACT_ATOMS: atom_id res chain seq x y z
N MET A 1 22.12 -25.26 -18.10
CA MET A 1 20.73 -25.68 -18.44
C MET A 1 20.63 -26.13 -19.89
N VAL A 2 20.93 -25.29 -20.88
CA VAL A 2 20.91 -25.67 -22.31
C VAL A 2 21.89 -26.82 -22.64
N ALA A 3 23.11 -26.76 -22.10
CA ALA A 3 24.13 -27.82 -22.27
C ALA A 3 23.70 -29.19 -21.69
N GLN A 4 22.72 -29.22 -20.78
CA GLN A 4 22.17 -30.43 -20.16
C GLN A 4 20.75 -30.75 -20.66
N LYS A 5 20.24 -30.04 -21.69
CA LYS A 5 18.89 -30.19 -22.26
C LYS A 5 17.72 -30.04 -21.26
N VAL A 6 17.94 -29.35 -20.14
CA VAL A 6 16.87 -29.05 -19.17
C VAL A 6 16.23 -27.70 -19.53
N LYS A 7 14.91 -27.69 -19.74
CA LYS A 7 14.14 -26.47 -20.00
C LYS A 7 13.91 -25.69 -18.71
N PRO A 8 14.19 -24.37 -18.67
CA PRO A 8 13.86 -23.56 -17.51
C PRO A 8 12.34 -23.47 -17.33
N ASN A 9 11.92 -23.29 -16.08
CA ASN A 9 10.53 -23.03 -15.69
C ASN A 9 10.42 -21.69 -14.92
N LEU A 10 9.20 -21.29 -14.57
CA LEU A 10 8.93 -20.06 -13.82
C LEU A 10 9.79 -19.96 -12.54
N GLN A 11 9.90 -21.04 -11.78
CA GLN A 11 10.66 -21.07 -10.53
C GLN A 11 12.17 -20.86 -10.77
N THR A 12 12.70 -21.33 -11.90
CA THR A 12 14.10 -21.09 -12.27
C THR A 12 14.37 -19.61 -12.48
N PHE A 13 13.47 -18.91 -13.17
CA PHE A 13 13.60 -17.48 -13.40
C PHE A 13 13.37 -16.68 -12.10
N ASN A 14 12.35 -17.01 -11.32
CA ASN A 14 12.05 -16.34 -10.05
C ASN A 14 13.20 -16.49 -9.04
N THR A 15 13.80 -17.69 -8.92
CA THR A 15 14.97 -17.89 -8.05
C THR A 15 16.18 -17.08 -8.50
N THR A 16 16.40 -16.96 -9.82
CA THR A 16 17.48 -16.12 -10.37
C THR A 16 17.24 -14.64 -10.05
N LEU A 17 16.02 -14.12 -10.26
CA LEU A 17 15.64 -12.76 -9.90
C LEU A 17 15.77 -12.49 -8.40
N LYS A 18 15.40 -13.48 -7.56
CA LYS A 18 15.56 -13.41 -6.11
C LYS A 18 17.03 -13.29 -5.70
N CYS A 19 17.92 -14.04 -6.36
CA CYS A 19 19.37 -13.93 -6.14
C CYS A 19 19.92 -12.57 -6.58
N LEU A 20 19.44 -12.03 -7.70
CA LEU A 20 19.86 -10.72 -8.21
C LEU A 20 19.59 -9.56 -7.24
N ARG A 21 18.61 -9.70 -6.34
CA ARG A 21 18.33 -8.71 -5.27
C ARG A 21 19.54 -8.41 -4.39
N LYS A 22 20.46 -9.37 -4.20
CA LYS A 22 21.70 -9.19 -3.41
C LYS A 22 22.71 -8.25 -4.08
N PHE A 23 22.59 -8.05 -5.39
CA PHE A 23 23.51 -7.24 -6.19
C PHE A 23 22.98 -5.82 -6.45
N HIS A 24 21.85 -5.44 -5.84
CA HIS A 24 21.27 -4.10 -5.88
C HIS A 24 21.24 -3.49 -7.30
N SER A 25 21.94 -2.38 -7.54
CA SER A 25 21.96 -1.68 -8.82
C SER A 25 22.51 -2.54 -9.97
N LEU A 26 23.51 -3.38 -9.71
CA LEU A 26 24.14 -4.25 -10.71
C LEU A 26 23.17 -5.34 -11.21
N GLY A 27 22.21 -5.75 -10.36
CA GLY A 27 21.22 -6.75 -10.73
C GLY A 27 20.15 -6.24 -11.69
N ARG A 28 19.96 -4.91 -11.83
CA ARG A 28 18.82 -4.32 -12.55
C ARG A 28 18.79 -4.65 -14.04
N LEU A 29 19.92 -4.49 -14.73
CA LEU A 29 20.03 -4.81 -16.15
C LEU A 29 19.83 -6.31 -16.41
N PRO A 30 20.52 -7.23 -15.69
CA PRO A 30 20.24 -8.66 -15.79
C PRO A 30 18.77 -9.04 -15.52
N ALA A 31 18.11 -8.38 -14.56
CA ALA A 31 16.70 -8.67 -14.27
C ALA A 31 15.77 -8.33 -15.45
N LEU A 32 16.01 -7.23 -16.15
CA LEU A 32 15.25 -6.88 -17.36
C LEU A 32 15.53 -7.86 -18.52
N GLN A 33 16.77 -8.34 -18.64
CA GLN A 33 17.11 -9.37 -19.63
C GLN A 33 16.36 -10.68 -19.36
N ILE A 34 16.29 -11.09 -18.09
CA ILE A 34 15.52 -12.26 -17.67
C ILE A 34 14.03 -12.11 -18.02
N LEU A 35 13.43 -10.95 -17.74
CA LEU A 35 12.02 -10.72 -18.06
C LEU A 35 11.76 -10.84 -19.58
N ARG A 36 12.67 -10.34 -20.42
CA ARG A 36 12.60 -10.49 -21.88
C ARG A 36 12.78 -11.93 -22.32
N GLU A 37 13.68 -12.68 -21.68
CA GLU A 37 13.92 -14.09 -21.96
C GLU A 37 12.70 -14.95 -21.61
N MET A 38 12.08 -14.72 -20.45
CA MET A 38 10.82 -15.38 -20.06
C MET A 38 9.76 -15.22 -21.16
N LYS A 39 9.56 -13.98 -21.63
CA LYS A 39 8.62 -13.67 -22.70
C LYS A 39 9.01 -14.32 -24.03
N HIS A 40 10.30 -14.37 -24.37
CA HIS A 40 10.79 -14.99 -25.60
C HIS A 40 10.57 -16.51 -25.64
N ILE A 41 10.73 -17.18 -24.49
CA ILE A 41 10.56 -18.64 -24.35
C ILE A 41 9.08 -19.01 -24.07
N GLY A 42 8.20 -18.01 -23.92
CA GLY A 42 6.77 -18.22 -23.70
C GLY A 42 6.41 -18.61 -22.26
N ILE A 43 7.24 -18.25 -21.29
CA ILE A 43 6.94 -18.40 -19.86
C ILE A 43 6.35 -17.09 -19.34
N GLU A 44 5.09 -17.14 -18.93
CA GLU A 44 4.41 -15.96 -18.38
C GLU A 44 4.98 -15.58 -16.99
N PRO A 45 5.34 -14.31 -16.78
CA PRO A 45 5.72 -13.81 -15.45
C PRO A 45 4.57 -13.92 -14.44
N SER A 46 4.87 -14.36 -13.22
CA SER A 46 3.92 -14.35 -12.10
C SER A 46 4.04 -13.09 -11.25
N LEU A 47 3.15 -12.90 -10.29
CA LEU A 47 3.22 -11.76 -9.35
C LEU A 47 4.54 -11.74 -8.57
N ALA A 48 5.11 -12.91 -8.25
CA ALA A 48 6.42 -13.05 -7.63
C ALA A 48 7.55 -12.50 -8.52
N THR A 49 7.48 -12.74 -9.84
CA THR A 49 8.44 -12.19 -10.81
C THR A 49 8.46 -10.66 -10.72
N TYR A 50 7.29 -10.03 -10.77
CA TYR A 50 7.17 -8.58 -10.65
C TYR A 50 7.54 -8.07 -9.25
N HIS A 51 7.21 -8.81 -8.18
CA HIS A 51 7.64 -8.49 -6.82
C HIS A 51 9.18 -8.39 -6.72
N HIS A 52 9.91 -9.33 -7.32
CA HIS A 52 11.38 -9.31 -7.31
C HIS A 52 11.95 -8.14 -8.12
N ILE A 53 11.36 -7.82 -9.27
CA ILE A 53 11.74 -6.65 -10.07
C ILE A 53 11.50 -5.37 -9.27
N ILE A 54 10.31 -5.18 -8.71
CA ILE A 54 9.98 -4.01 -7.88
C ILE A 54 10.98 -3.86 -6.73
N HIS A 55 11.30 -4.95 -6.03
CA HIS A 55 12.26 -4.90 -4.92
C HIS A 55 13.67 -4.47 -5.36
N LEU A 56 14.08 -4.79 -6.58
CA LEU A 56 15.40 -4.47 -7.12
C LEU A 56 15.52 -3.02 -7.60
N PHE A 57 14.44 -2.50 -8.20
CA PHE A 57 14.38 -1.12 -8.69
C PHE A 57 14.06 -0.12 -7.58
N TYR A 58 13.28 -0.53 -6.58
CA TYR A 58 12.88 0.29 -5.43
C TYR A 58 13.34 -0.33 -4.09
N PRO A 59 14.66 -0.41 -3.83
CA PRO A 59 15.17 -0.96 -2.58
C PRO A 59 14.74 -0.11 -1.38
N ARG A 60 14.28 -0.77 -0.31
CA ARG A 60 13.91 -0.10 0.94
C ARG A 60 15.13 0.60 1.55
N GLY A 61 14.99 1.88 1.92
CA GLY A 61 16.02 2.64 2.63
C GLY A 61 17.17 3.19 1.78
N SER A 62 17.13 3.07 0.45
CA SER A 62 18.10 3.73 -0.43
C SER A 62 17.84 5.24 -0.50
N SER A 63 18.81 6.05 -0.10
CA SER A 63 18.83 7.50 -0.31
C SER A 63 18.93 7.88 -1.78
N ILE A 64 19.48 6.99 -2.61
CA ILE A 64 19.59 7.17 -4.06
C ILE A 64 18.29 6.69 -4.69
N LYS A 65 17.35 7.63 -4.85
CA LYS A 65 16.16 7.46 -5.69
C LYS A 65 16.59 7.58 -7.14
N ILE A 66 17.09 6.50 -7.73
CA ILE A 66 17.16 6.44 -9.19
C ILE A 66 15.70 6.42 -9.67
N PRO A 67 15.23 7.44 -10.42
CA PRO A 67 13.88 7.44 -10.94
C PRO A 67 13.75 6.21 -11.82
N SER A 68 12.94 5.26 -11.37
CA SER A 68 12.54 4.13 -12.20
C SER A 68 11.07 4.30 -12.48
N LEU A 69 10.71 4.18 -13.75
CA LEU A 69 9.32 4.18 -14.21
C LEU A 69 8.81 2.76 -14.43
N ILE A 70 9.59 1.74 -14.04
CA ILE A 70 9.25 0.33 -14.31
C ILE A 70 7.93 -0.08 -13.66
N ILE A 71 7.54 0.53 -12.54
CA ILE A 71 6.26 0.23 -11.90
C ILE A 71 5.08 0.57 -12.82
N TYR A 72 5.16 1.64 -13.62
CA TYR A 72 4.10 2.02 -14.55
C TYR A 72 4.00 1.02 -15.70
N ASP A 73 5.13 0.61 -16.26
CA ASP A 73 5.15 -0.43 -17.30
C ASP A 73 4.58 -1.76 -16.80
N ILE A 74 4.92 -2.14 -15.57
CA ILE A 74 4.37 -3.33 -14.90
C ILE A 74 2.85 -3.19 -14.71
N MET A 75 2.37 -2.05 -14.18
CA MET A 75 0.94 -1.87 -13.96
C MET A 75 0.13 -1.88 -15.26
N ASN A 76 0.66 -1.26 -16.33
CA ASN A 76 0.06 -1.30 -17.66
C ASN A 76 0.01 -2.72 -18.23
N GLU A 77 1.05 -3.53 -18.00
CA GLU A 77 1.06 -4.93 -18.47
C GLU A 77 0.05 -5.79 -17.72
N LEU A 78 -0.16 -5.53 -16.42
CA LEU A 78 -1.03 -6.32 -15.54
C LEU A 78 -2.50 -5.86 -15.55
N GLU A 79 -2.80 -4.70 -16.12
CA GLU A 79 -4.14 -4.13 -16.10
C GLU A 79 -5.19 -5.11 -16.66
N GLY A 80 -6.31 -5.25 -15.95
CA GLY A 80 -7.42 -6.13 -16.33
C GLY A 80 -7.15 -7.63 -16.23
N ARG A 81 -5.95 -8.06 -15.81
CA ARG A 81 -5.63 -9.49 -15.68
C ARG A 81 -6.10 -10.09 -14.36
N THR A 82 -6.37 -11.39 -14.40
CA THR A 82 -6.62 -12.24 -13.23
C THR A 82 -5.48 -13.23 -13.06
N PHE A 83 -5.09 -13.48 -11.81
CA PHE A 83 -3.96 -14.36 -11.50
C PHE A 83 -4.40 -15.56 -10.66
N SER A 84 -3.76 -16.68 -10.90
CA SER A 84 -3.77 -17.85 -10.02
C SER A 84 -2.45 -17.90 -9.23
N PRO A 85 -2.43 -18.49 -8.03
CA PRO A 85 -1.18 -18.69 -7.30
C PRO A 85 -0.26 -19.66 -8.06
N GLN A 86 0.94 -19.22 -8.40
CA GLN A 86 1.97 -20.00 -9.13
C GLN A 86 3.30 -20.08 -8.38
N ASP A 87 3.57 -19.12 -7.50
CA ASP A 87 4.79 -19.01 -6.69
C ASP A 87 4.45 -18.62 -5.24
N LEU A 88 5.29 -19.06 -4.30
CA LEU A 88 5.13 -18.76 -2.88
C LEU A 88 5.32 -17.27 -2.54
N ASP A 89 6.01 -16.53 -3.40
CA ASP A 89 6.25 -15.10 -3.23
C ASP A 89 5.21 -14.23 -3.99
N ASP A 90 4.18 -14.83 -4.63
CA ASP A 90 3.13 -14.08 -5.37
C ASP A 90 2.33 -13.14 -4.44
N ASP A 91 2.15 -13.53 -3.18
CA ASP A 91 1.39 -12.77 -2.19
C ASP A 91 2.06 -11.44 -1.77
N LYS A 92 3.38 -11.33 -2.00
CA LYS A 92 4.19 -10.16 -1.63
C LYS A 92 4.11 -9.03 -2.63
N PHE A 93 3.53 -9.27 -3.80
CA PHE A 93 3.47 -8.28 -4.88
C PHE A 93 2.69 -7.03 -4.46
N PHE A 94 1.44 -7.18 -4.01
CA PHE A 94 0.57 -6.05 -3.68
C PHE A 94 1.16 -5.18 -2.56
N GLN A 95 1.70 -5.80 -1.50
CA GLN A 95 2.37 -5.07 -0.42
C GLN A 95 3.56 -4.24 -0.93
N SER A 96 4.36 -4.84 -1.84
CA SER A 96 5.55 -4.20 -2.39
C SER A 96 5.19 -3.05 -3.33
N ALA A 97 4.24 -3.28 -4.25
CA ALA A 97 3.76 -2.27 -5.17
C ALA A 97 3.12 -1.08 -4.44
N MET A 98 2.29 -1.33 -3.41
CA MET A 98 1.70 -0.25 -2.60
C MET A 98 2.73 0.55 -1.82
N THR A 99 3.81 -0.12 -1.37
CA THR A 99 4.96 0.59 -0.76
C THR A 99 5.64 1.54 -1.74
N VAL A 100 5.75 1.16 -3.01
CA VAL A 100 6.28 2.03 -4.07
C VAL A 100 5.33 3.19 -4.34
N CYS A 101 4.03 2.95 -4.51
CA CYS A 101 3.02 4.02 -4.72
C CYS A 101 3.09 5.08 -3.61
N SER A 102 3.13 4.62 -2.35
CA SER A 102 3.29 5.48 -1.18
C SER A 102 4.62 6.26 -1.19
N SER A 103 5.71 5.67 -1.66
CA SER A 103 7.03 6.32 -1.73
C SER A 103 7.14 7.34 -2.86
N LEU A 104 6.44 7.11 -3.96
CA LEU A 104 6.31 8.02 -5.10
C LEU A 104 5.28 9.14 -4.83
N ARG A 105 4.43 8.97 -3.80
CA ARG A 105 3.26 9.82 -3.54
C ARG A 105 2.32 9.91 -4.74
N ASP A 106 2.12 8.80 -5.42
CA ASP A 106 1.27 8.70 -6.61
C ASP A 106 -0.05 8.00 -6.26
N LEU A 107 -1.13 8.78 -6.18
CA LEU A 107 -2.45 8.30 -5.80
C LEU A 107 -3.15 7.58 -6.96
N GLU A 108 -2.96 8.02 -8.20
CA GLU A 108 -3.57 7.39 -9.38
C GLU A 108 -3.03 5.97 -9.55
N LEU A 109 -1.71 5.79 -9.42
CA LEU A 109 -1.07 4.48 -9.46
C LEU A 109 -1.57 3.57 -8.32
N ALA A 110 -1.83 4.13 -7.13
CA ALA A 110 -2.39 3.37 -6.02
C ALA A 110 -3.81 2.90 -6.31
N TYR A 111 -4.65 3.72 -6.96
CA TYR A 111 -5.98 3.31 -7.42
C TYR A 111 -5.92 2.25 -8.52
N GLN A 112 -5.00 2.37 -9.47
CA GLN A 112 -4.79 1.32 -10.49
C GLN A 112 -4.42 -0.02 -9.85
N LEU A 113 -3.50 -0.01 -8.86
CA LEU A 113 -3.12 -1.20 -8.12
C LEU A 113 -4.27 -1.77 -7.29
N HIS A 114 -5.08 -0.90 -6.69
CA HIS A 114 -6.27 -1.34 -5.95
C HIS A 114 -7.36 -1.89 -6.88
N GLY A 115 -7.52 -1.32 -8.08
CA GLY A 115 -8.36 -1.86 -9.15
C GLY A 115 -7.93 -3.26 -9.54
N LEU A 116 -6.62 -3.46 -9.80
CA LEU A 116 -6.05 -4.77 -10.12
C LEU A 116 -6.31 -5.81 -9.02
N LEU A 117 -6.18 -5.41 -7.75
CA LEU A 117 -6.50 -6.28 -6.61
C LEU A 117 -7.97 -6.72 -6.59
N ASN A 118 -8.87 -5.84 -7.05
CA ASN A 118 -10.31 -6.09 -7.09
C ASN A 118 -10.78 -6.81 -8.36
N THR A 119 -9.91 -6.98 -9.36
CA THR A 119 -10.23 -7.73 -10.59
C THR A 119 -10.32 -9.23 -10.30
N GLY A 120 -11.50 -9.82 -10.54
CA GLY A 120 -11.75 -11.25 -10.35
C GLY A 120 -11.42 -11.73 -8.94
N ASP A 121 -10.61 -12.78 -8.85
CA ASP A 121 -10.23 -13.43 -7.59
C ASP A 121 -8.88 -12.97 -7.02
N ASN A 122 -8.29 -11.90 -7.56
CA ASN A 122 -6.96 -11.41 -7.19
C ASN A 122 -6.84 -11.03 -5.70
N ARG A 123 -7.95 -10.72 -5.03
CA ARG A 123 -8.02 -10.45 -3.58
C ARG A 123 -7.42 -11.56 -2.72
N LYS A 124 -7.43 -12.81 -3.21
CA LYS A 124 -6.83 -13.97 -2.51
C LYS A 124 -5.30 -13.88 -2.41
N LEU A 125 -4.66 -13.03 -3.20
CA LEU A 125 -3.20 -12.88 -3.32
C LEU A 125 -2.65 -11.72 -2.47
N ILE A 126 -3.43 -11.11 -1.57
CA ILE A 126 -2.91 -10.07 -0.65
C ILE A 126 -2.08 -10.63 0.52
N GLY A 127 -2.06 -11.96 0.66
CA GLY A 127 -1.30 -12.67 1.67
C GLY A 127 -1.94 -12.67 3.07
N PRO A 128 -1.15 -13.03 4.10
CA PRO A 128 -1.58 -13.06 5.50
C PRO A 128 -2.07 -11.70 6.01
N ASP A 129 -2.79 -11.72 7.13
CA ASP A 129 -3.38 -10.53 7.74
C ASP A 129 -2.37 -9.40 8.01
N SER A 130 -1.12 -9.73 8.36
CA SER A 130 -0.05 -8.73 8.54
C SER A 130 0.30 -7.99 7.24
N GLN A 131 0.34 -8.69 6.09
CA GLN A 131 0.59 -8.10 4.78
C GLN A 131 -0.61 -7.25 4.33
N ARG A 132 -1.82 -7.78 4.53
CA ARG A 132 -3.08 -7.06 4.27
C ARG A 132 -3.16 -5.75 5.06
N LYS A 133 -2.89 -5.78 6.36
CA LYS A 133 -2.84 -4.59 7.22
C LYS A 133 -1.81 -3.58 6.73
N ALA A 134 -0.61 -4.04 6.36
CA ALA A 134 0.44 -3.17 5.83
C ALA A 134 0.05 -2.52 4.49
N TYR A 135 -0.61 -3.25 3.60
CA TYR A 135 -1.13 -2.75 2.33
C TYR A 135 -2.17 -1.64 2.57
N TYR A 136 -3.24 -1.94 3.31
CA TYR A 136 -4.33 -0.98 3.53
C TYR A 136 -3.89 0.23 4.37
N SER A 137 -2.99 0.05 5.34
CA SER A 137 -2.43 1.17 6.10
C SER A 137 -1.69 2.15 5.19
N LYS A 138 -0.87 1.65 4.26
CA LYS A 138 -0.16 2.51 3.29
C LYS A 138 -1.10 3.16 2.29
N PHE A 139 -2.06 2.39 1.77
CA PHE A 139 -3.06 2.89 0.83
C PHE A 139 -3.89 4.02 1.44
N PHE A 140 -4.46 3.79 2.62
CA PHE A 140 -5.31 4.78 3.27
C PHE A 140 -4.51 5.99 3.77
N SER A 141 -3.28 5.80 4.26
CA SER A 141 -2.39 6.92 4.59
C SER A 141 -2.09 7.81 3.37
N LEU A 142 -1.97 7.22 2.18
CA LEU A 142 -1.76 7.96 0.94
C LEU A 142 -3.02 8.76 0.55
N ILE A 143 -4.20 8.15 0.67
CA ILE A 143 -5.50 8.81 0.45
C ILE A 143 -5.65 10.01 1.39
N CYS A 144 -5.45 9.85 2.70
CA CYS A 144 -5.52 10.96 3.66
C CYS A 144 -4.58 12.11 3.31
N SER A 145 -3.44 11.83 2.66
CA SER A 145 -2.43 12.85 2.37
C SER A 145 -2.63 13.58 1.05
N LEU A 146 -3.41 13.04 0.11
CA LEU A 146 -3.43 13.51 -1.28
C LEU A 146 -4.85 13.66 -1.88
N GLU A 147 -5.85 13.01 -1.31
CA GLU A 147 -7.21 12.97 -1.85
C GLU A 147 -8.12 14.04 -1.22
N GLN A 148 -9.22 14.37 -1.92
CA GLN A 148 -10.27 15.22 -1.37
C GLN A 148 -10.92 14.59 -0.13
N ILE A 149 -11.25 15.42 0.87
CA ILE A 149 -11.76 14.94 2.15
C ILE A 149 -13.04 14.10 2.02
N ASP A 150 -13.96 14.48 1.14
CA ASP A 150 -15.23 13.77 0.98
C ASP A 150 -15.03 12.35 0.42
N VAL A 151 -14.01 12.15 -0.42
CA VAL A 151 -13.62 10.84 -0.94
C VAL A 151 -12.86 10.04 0.12
N THR A 152 -11.96 10.69 0.87
CA THR A 152 -11.26 10.08 2.02
C THR A 152 -12.25 9.54 3.06
N LEU A 153 -13.31 10.28 3.37
CA LEU A 153 -14.35 9.87 4.32
C LEU A 153 -15.23 8.72 3.81
N LYS A 154 -15.42 8.58 2.49
CA LYS A 154 -16.07 7.40 1.90
C LYS A 154 -15.19 6.16 2.12
N TRP A 155 -13.92 6.25 1.75
CA TRP A 155 -12.95 5.17 1.99
C TRP A 155 -12.82 4.80 3.47
N TYR A 156 -12.90 5.79 4.38
CA TYR A 156 -12.89 5.55 5.81
C TYR A 156 -14.02 4.61 6.23
N LYS A 157 -15.25 4.89 5.78
CA LYS A 157 -16.45 4.08 6.09
C LYS A 157 -16.40 2.70 5.44
N ASP A 158 -15.83 2.61 4.24
CA ASP A 158 -15.80 1.36 3.47
C ASP A 158 -14.71 0.39 3.97
N LEU A 159 -13.56 0.91 4.42
CA LEU A 159 -12.41 0.10 4.83
C LEU A 159 -12.38 -0.21 6.33
N ILE A 160 -12.88 0.69 7.18
CA ILE A 160 -12.75 0.60 8.63
C ILE A 160 -14.15 0.43 9.24
N PRO A 161 -14.39 -0.60 10.10
CA PRO A 161 -13.46 -1.62 10.58
C PRO A 161 -13.43 -2.92 9.75
N SER A 162 -14.23 -3.00 8.68
CA SER A 162 -14.53 -4.23 7.92
C SER A 162 -13.32 -4.87 7.26
N VAL A 163 -12.43 -4.08 6.65
CA VAL A 163 -11.29 -4.56 5.85
C VAL A 163 -10.02 -4.65 6.70
N PHE A 164 -9.77 -3.65 7.55
CA PHE A 164 -8.67 -3.67 8.49
C PHE A 164 -8.92 -2.80 9.72
N LEU A 165 -8.24 -3.14 10.82
CA LEU A 165 -8.22 -2.31 12.02
C LEU A 165 -7.03 -1.32 11.92
N PRO A 166 -7.30 -0.01 11.91
CA PRO A 166 -6.27 1.02 11.76
C PRO A 166 -5.40 1.15 13.02
N HIS A 167 -4.12 1.49 12.81
CA HIS A 167 -3.22 1.91 13.89
C HIS A 167 -3.41 3.40 14.21
N SER A 168 -2.95 3.84 15.39
CA SER A 168 -3.02 5.25 15.81
C SER A 168 -2.52 6.26 14.77
N GLN A 169 -1.49 5.93 13.99
CA GLN A 169 -0.93 6.82 12.97
C GLN A 169 -1.91 7.10 11.82
N ILE A 170 -2.78 6.13 11.51
CA ILE A 170 -3.81 6.29 10.48
C ILE A 170 -4.86 7.30 10.94
N PHE A 171 -5.26 7.23 12.22
CA PHE A 171 -6.17 8.22 12.80
C PHE A 171 -5.55 9.62 12.82
N ILE A 172 -4.28 9.74 13.20
CA ILE A 172 -3.57 11.03 13.15
C ILE A 172 -3.57 11.57 11.71
N GLY A 173 -3.22 10.75 10.71
CA GLY A 173 -3.24 11.17 9.31
C GLY A 173 -4.63 11.59 8.81
N LEU A 174 -5.70 10.91 9.26
CA LEU A 174 -7.08 11.29 8.95
C LEU A 174 -7.48 12.61 9.63
N LEU A 175 -7.10 12.81 10.90
CA LEU A 175 -7.36 14.05 11.62
C LEU A 175 -6.66 15.24 10.96
N GLN A 176 -5.43 15.06 10.50
CA GLN A 176 -4.69 16.08 9.74
C GLN A 176 -5.37 16.40 8.41
N ALA A 177 -5.88 15.39 7.70
CA ALA A 177 -6.65 15.60 6.47
C ALA A 177 -7.95 16.40 6.72
N VAL A 178 -8.63 16.10 7.84
CA VAL A 178 -9.84 16.80 8.27
C VAL A 178 -9.55 18.26 8.67
N ASP A 179 -8.44 18.51 9.38
CA ASP A 179 -7.97 19.85 9.75
C ASP A 179 -7.70 20.70 8.51
N VAL A 180 -6.91 20.16 7.56
CA VAL A 180 -6.59 20.85 6.28
C VAL A 180 -7.86 21.18 5.48
N ALA A 181 -8.88 20.34 5.55
CA ALA A 181 -10.15 20.56 4.88
C ALA A 181 -11.16 21.40 5.69
N ASN A 182 -10.81 21.82 6.90
CA ASN A 182 -11.67 22.56 7.83
C ASN A 182 -13.02 21.88 8.11
N ARG A 183 -13.03 20.54 8.22
CA ARG A 183 -14.23 19.72 8.51
C ARG A 183 -14.22 19.19 9.95
N LEU A 184 -13.95 20.09 10.90
CA LEU A 184 -13.71 19.75 12.32
C LEU A 184 -14.89 19.05 13.00
N GLU A 185 -16.10 19.12 12.43
CA GLU A 185 -17.28 18.39 12.90
C GLU A 185 -17.08 16.86 12.93
N MET A 186 -16.13 16.33 12.15
CA MET A 186 -15.83 14.90 12.10
C MET A 186 -14.91 14.42 13.23
N VAL A 187 -14.21 15.32 13.91
CA VAL A 187 -13.20 14.99 14.94
C VAL A 187 -13.79 14.17 16.10
N PRO A 188 -14.97 14.51 16.68
CA PRO A 188 -15.57 13.73 17.77
C PRO A 188 -15.90 12.28 17.36
N GLN A 189 -16.37 12.09 16.12
CA GLN A 189 -16.69 10.77 15.59
C GLN A 189 -15.43 9.93 15.39
N ILE A 190 -14.39 10.51 14.78
CA ILE A 190 -13.09 9.84 14.58
C ILE A 190 -12.47 9.45 15.93
N TRP A 191 -12.57 10.33 16.94
CA TRP A 191 -12.08 10.03 18.28
C TRP A 191 -12.87 8.87 18.93
N LYS A 192 -14.20 8.90 18.83
CA LYS A 192 -15.06 7.82 19.34
C LYS A 192 -14.68 6.47 18.74
N ASP A 193 -14.54 6.42 17.42
CA ASP A 193 -14.18 5.20 16.69
C ASP A 193 -12.77 4.73 17.08
N SER A 194 -11.82 5.66 17.24
CA SER A 194 -10.47 5.31 17.70
C SER A 194 -10.44 4.67 19.09
N LYS A 195 -11.32 5.12 20.02
CA LYS A 195 -11.47 4.52 21.35
C LYS A 195 -12.08 3.11 21.26
N GLU A 196 -13.10 2.95 20.43
CA GLU A 196 -13.74 1.64 20.20
C GLU A 196 -12.73 0.61 19.67
N TYR A 197 -11.78 1.03 18.85
CA TYR A 197 -10.72 0.17 18.33
C TYR A 197 -9.46 0.08 19.22
N GLY A 198 -9.53 0.57 20.47
CA GLY A 198 -8.49 0.36 21.48
C GLY A 198 -7.36 1.41 21.52
N HIS A 199 -7.54 2.59 20.93
CA HIS A 199 -6.52 3.66 20.94
C HIS A 199 -6.66 4.68 22.07
N THR A 200 -7.49 4.41 23.08
CA THR A 200 -7.80 5.32 24.20
C THR A 200 -6.57 5.88 24.91
N PHE A 201 -5.50 5.09 25.07
CA PHE A 201 -4.29 5.47 25.81
C PHE A 201 -3.14 5.96 24.92
N ARG A 202 -3.39 6.22 23.63
CA ARG A 202 -2.34 6.71 22.71
C ARG A 202 -2.17 8.22 22.85
N GLY A 203 -1.16 8.63 23.63
CA GLY A 203 -0.87 10.03 23.94
C GLY A 203 -0.84 10.95 22.72
N ALA A 204 -0.06 10.60 21.69
CA ALA A 204 0.04 11.40 20.46
C ALA A 204 -1.31 11.60 19.74
N LEU A 205 -2.19 10.58 19.75
CA LEU A 205 -3.52 10.71 19.14
C LEU A 205 -4.42 11.62 19.97
N ARG A 206 -4.38 11.48 21.31
CA ARG A 206 -5.14 12.33 22.24
C ARG A 206 -4.71 13.80 22.11
N GLU A 207 -3.40 14.05 22.06
CA GLU A 207 -2.84 15.39 21.89
C GLU A 207 -3.31 16.03 20.59
N GLU A 208 -3.27 15.30 19.46
CA GLU A 208 -3.75 15.80 18.18
C GLU A 208 -5.24 16.18 18.23
N VAL A 209 -6.09 15.31 18.79
CA VAL A 209 -7.53 15.59 18.94
C VAL A 209 -7.75 16.83 19.81
N LEU A 210 -7.05 16.95 20.94
CA LEU A 210 -7.19 18.10 21.84
C LEU A 210 -6.73 19.41 21.16
N MET A 211 -5.64 19.38 20.41
CA MET A 211 -5.16 20.55 19.66
C MET A 211 -6.18 21.02 18.62
N LEU A 212 -6.79 20.09 17.88
CA LEU A 212 -7.80 20.42 16.87
C LEU A 212 -9.08 20.97 17.49
N MET A 213 -9.52 20.40 18.62
CA MET A 213 -10.73 20.85 19.31
C MET A 213 -10.55 22.16 20.11
N ALA A 214 -9.31 22.57 20.37
CA ALA A 214 -9.01 23.82 21.07
C ALA A 214 -8.82 25.03 20.13
N ARG A 215 -8.71 24.80 18.82
CA ARG A 215 -8.36 25.83 17.83
C ARG A 215 -9.50 26.79 17.48
N ASP A 216 -10.76 26.40 17.65
CA ASP A 216 -11.92 27.23 17.32
C ASP A 216 -12.99 27.29 18.43
N LYS A 217 -13.72 28.42 18.49
CA LYS A 217 -14.98 28.52 19.25
C LYS A 217 -16.02 27.64 18.57
N HIS A 218 -16.05 26.37 18.94
CA HIS A 218 -17.05 25.44 18.44
C HIS A 218 -18.46 25.81 18.91
N SER A 219 -19.47 25.46 18.12
CA SER A 219 -20.88 25.48 18.53
C SER A 219 -21.09 24.62 19.78
N PRO A 220 -22.06 24.99 20.67
CA PRO A 220 -22.20 24.40 22.00
C PRO A 220 -22.41 22.87 22.03
N GLU A 221 -22.86 22.27 20.94
CA GLU A 221 -23.02 20.81 20.81
C GLU A 221 -21.68 20.06 20.77
N ILE A 222 -20.64 20.63 20.17
CA ILE A 222 -19.31 20.00 20.06
C ILE A 222 -18.55 20.06 21.40
N LEU A 223 -18.79 21.10 22.21
CA LEU A 223 -18.18 21.27 23.54
C LEU A 223 -18.65 20.21 24.55
N SER A 224 -19.88 19.69 24.40
CA SER A 224 -20.37 18.58 25.25
C SER A 224 -19.61 17.27 25.00
N ALA A 225 -19.12 17.04 23.78
CA ALA A 225 -18.30 15.87 23.45
C ALA A 225 -16.87 15.97 24.04
N SER A 226 -16.35 17.20 24.18
CA SER A 226 -15.05 17.47 24.81
C SER A 226 -15.00 17.09 26.30
N GLY A 227 -16.13 17.19 27.01
CA GLY A 227 -16.25 16.77 28.41
C GLY A 227 -16.03 15.27 28.64
N CYS A 228 -16.15 14.44 27.59
CA CYS A 228 -15.87 13.01 27.63
C CYS A 228 -14.44 12.63 27.19
N ILE A 229 -13.54 13.62 27.03
CA ILE A 229 -12.13 13.43 26.63
C ILE A 229 -11.18 13.49 27.84
N CYS A 230 -11.63 14.00 28.99
CA CYS A 230 -10.88 14.00 30.24
C CYS A 230 -10.78 12.61 30.86
#